data_AF-A0A1Y1MLD7-F1
#
_entry.id   AF-A0A1Y1MLD7-F1
#
_cell.length_a   1.000
_cell.length_b   1.000
_cell.length_c   1.000
_cell.angle_alpha   90.00
_cell.angle_beta   90.00
_cell.angle_gamma   90.00
#
_symmetry.space_group_name_H-M   'P 1'
#
loop_
_entity.id
_entity.type
_entity.pdbx_description
1 polymer ?
#
loop_
_entity_poly.entity_id
_entity_poly.type
_entity_poly.pdbx_seq_one_letter_code
_entity_poly.pdbx_strand_id
1 'polypeptide(L)'
;MQVIEERPDPDWTLLHYLRTKLMLFGTKLACGEGGCGACTVMISKYDRDKNEVYHLAINACLAPVCSMHGLAVTTVEGIGSTKTKLHPVQERMAKSHGSQCGFCTP
;
A
#
# COMPACT_ATOMS: atom_id res chain seq x y z
N MET A 1 12.79 -0.15 -4.89
CA MET A 1 13.55 -0.61 -3.70
C MET A 1 13.25 -2.08 -3.50
N GLN A 2 14.28 -2.92 -3.34
CA GLN A 2 14.10 -4.31 -2.93
C GLN A 2 14.06 -4.36 -1.40
N VAL A 3 13.11 -5.10 -0.83
CA VAL A 3 12.99 -5.31 0.62
C VAL A 3 13.34 -6.77 0.89
N ILE A 4 14.24 -7.00 1.84
CA ILE A 4 14.62 -8.34 2.32
C ILE A 4 14.32 -8.36 3.81
N GLU A 5 13.46 -9.29 4.23
CA GLU A 5 13.17 -9.58 5.64
C GLU A 5 13.60 -11.02 5.90
N GLU A 6 14.64 -11.19 6.73
CA GLU A 6 15.24 -12.50 6.99
C GLU A 6 14.40 -13.32 7.97
N ARG A 7 13.66 -12.65 8.87
CA ARG A 7 12.87 -13.30 9.91
C ARG A 7 11.48 -12.67 9.99
N PRO A 8 10.63 -12.86 8.97
CA PRO A 8 9.28 -12.32 9.00
C PRO A 8 8.47 -13.05 10.08
N ASP A 9 7.81 -12.29 10.93
CA ASP A 9 6.82 -12.83 11.86
C ASP A 9 5.53 -13.17 11.09
N PRO A 10 5.06 -14.44 11.12
CA PRO A 10 3.83 -14.86 10.44
C PRO A 10 2.58 -14.09 10.88
N ASP A 11 2.57 -13.52 12.09
CA ASP A 11 1.44 -12.75 12.62
C ASP A 11 1.41 -11.30 12.10
N TRP A 12 2.48 -10.83 11.45
CA TRP A 12 2.50 -9.49 10.88
C TRP A 12 1.62 -9.40 9.65
N THR A 13 0.65 -8.49 9.73
CA THR A 13 -0.05 -7.99 8.55
C THR A 13 0.87 -7.05 7.77
N LEU A 14 0.64 -6.94 6.47
CA LEU A 14 1.34 -5.99 5.60
C LEU A 14 1.18 -4.56 6.13
N LEU A 15 0.00 -4.20 6.64
CA LEU A 15 -0.23 -2.90 7.25
C LEU A 15 0.67 -2.66 8.47
N HIS A 16 0.78 -3.65 9.35
CA HIS A 16 1.68 -3.57 10.51
C HIS A 16 3.12 -3.38 10.03
N TYR A 17 3.57 -4.18 9.07
CA TYR A 17 4.93 -4.15 8.55
C TYR A 17 5.28 -2.81 7.89
N LEU A 18 4.42 -2.29 7.01
CA LEU A 18 4.59 -0.99 6.36
C LEU A 18 4.78 0.13 7.38
N ARG A 19 3.92 0.16 8.41
CA ARG A 19 3.88 1.26 9.39
C ARG A 19 4.98 1.17 10.44
N THR A 20 5.36 -0.04 10.87
CA THR A 20 6.27 -0.22 12.02
C THR A 20 7.69 -0.58 11.63
N LYS A 21 7.89 -1.30 10.52
CA LYS A 21 9.22 -1.73 10.06
C LYS A 21 9.75 -0.81 8.97
N LEU A 22 8.93 -0.48 7.99
CA LEU A 22 9.32 0.39 6.89
C LEU A 22 9.04 1.89 7.14
N MET A 23 8.33 2.21 8.23
CA MET A 23 8.00 3.58 8.62
C MET A 23 7.26 4.36 7.51
N LEU A 24 6.48 3.64 6.70
CA LEU A 24 5.58 4.16 5.68
C LEU A 24 4.19 4.33 6.28
N PHE A 25 3.91 5.54 6.75
CA PHE A 25 2.72 5.85 7.54
C PHE A 25 1.49 6.23 6.70
N GLY A 26 1.61 6.34 5.39
CA GLY A 26 0.57 6.74 4.45
C GLY A 26 -0.61 5.79 4.47
N THR A 27 -0.39 4.48 4.42
CA THR A 27 -1.43 3.46 4.58
C THR A 27 -1.96 3.44 6.02
N LYS A 28 -3.28 3.48 6.21
CA LYS A 28 -3.91 3.71 7.52
C LYS A 28 -4.61 2.48 8.10
N LEU A 29 -4.63 2.38 9.43
CA LEU A 29 -5.49 1.45 10.16
C LEU A 29 -6.75 2.20 10.62
N ALA A 30 -7.93 1.70 10.26
CA ALA A 30 -9.22 2.20 10.74
C ALA A 30 -10.06 1.08 11.34
N CYS A 31 -10.61 0.17 10.51
CA CYS A 31 -11.48 -0.92 10.99
C CYS A 31 -10.73 -2.21 11.32
N GLY A 32 -9.65 -2.55 10.60
CA GLY A 32 -8.90 -3.81 10.80
C GLY A 32 -9.56 -5.07 10.23
N GLU A 33 -10.73 -4.94 9.59
CA GLU A 33 -11.55 -6.06 9.10
C GLU A 33 -11.84 -5.99 7.59
N GLY A 34 -11.18 -5.09 6.86
CA GLY A 34 -11.30 -4.94 5.41
C GLY A 34 -12.46 -4.07 4.91
N GLY A 35 -13.41 -3.68 5.75
CA GLY A 35 -14.61 -2.95 5.31
C GLY A 35 -14.40 -1.51 4.83
N CYS A 36 -13.41 -0.78 5.37
CA CYS A 36 -13.29 0.68 5.15
C CYS A 36 -12.40 1.11 3.98
N GLY A 37 -11.51 0.25 3.47
CA GLY A 37 -10.56 0.62 2.42
C GLY A 37 -9.40 1.56 2.81
N ALA A 38 -9.34 2.14 4.01
CA ALA A 38 -8.27 3.10 4.40
C ALA A 38 -6.85 2.50 4.44
N CYS A 39 -6.74 1.17 4.36
CA CYS A 39 -5.48 0.43 4.27
C CYS A 39 -5.18 -0.09 2.86
N THR A 40 -5.81 0.48 1.83
CA THR A 40 -5.65 -0.01 0.45
C THR A 40 -4.22 0.21 -0.04
N VAL A 41 -3.66 -0.83 -0.65
CA VAL A 41 -2.38 -0.79 -1.37
C VAL A 41 -2.53 -1.53 -2.68
N MET A 42 -1.65 -1.24 -3.65
CA MET A 42 -1.57 -2.01 -4.88
C MET A 42 -0.49 -3.09 -4.75
N ILE A 43 -0.81 -4.32 -5.12
CA ILE A 43 0.16 -5.38 -5.38
C ILE A 43 0.33 -5.56 -6.88
N SER A 44 1.55 -5.82 -7.31
CA SER A 44 1.89 -6.16 -8.69
C SER A 44 2.57 -7.51 -8.72
N LYS A 45 2.09 -8.41 -9.57
CA LYS A 45 2.64 -9.75 -9.76
C LYS A 45 2.90 -9.96 -11.24
N TYR A 46 4.05 -10.55 -11.56
CA TYR A 46 4.31 -11.02 -12.91
C TYR A 46 3.72 -12.43 -13.11
N ASP A 47 2.81 -12.56 -14.07
CA ASP A 47 2.23 -13.82 -14.52
C ASP A 47 3.14 -14.41 -15.60
N ARG A 48 3.79 -15.53 -15.28
CA ARG A 48 4.75 -16.20 -16.17
C ARG A 48 4.07 -16.90 -17.34
N ASP A 49 2.84 -17.37 -17.15
CA ASP A 49 2.10 -18.10 -18.18
C ASP A 49 1.61 -17.13 -19.26
N LYS A 50 1.23 -15.92 -18.84
CA LYS A 50 0.78 -14.84 -19.74
C LYS A 50 1.88 -13.88 -20.18
N ASN A 51 3.07 -13.96 -19.59
CA ASN A 51 4.18 -13.03 -19.81
C ASN A 51 3.78 -11.55 -19.60
N GLU A 52 2.98 -11.29 -18.55
CA GLU A 52 2.40 -9.97 -18.28
C GLU A 52 2.45 -9.62 -16.78
N VAL A 53 2.43 -8.33 -16.46
CA VAL A 53 2.29 -7.85 -15.08
C VAL A 53 0.82 -7.57 -14.78
N TYR A 54 0.33 -8.15 -13.69
CA TYR A 54 -1.01 -7.91 -13.18
C TYR A 54 -0.99 -7.09 -11.91
N HIS A 55 -1.93 -6.15 -11.80
CA HIS A 55 -2.07 -5.23 -10.67
C HIS A 55 -3.39 -5.44 -9.95
N LEU A 56 -3.37 -5.48 -8.63
CA LEU A 56 -4.55 -5.64 -7.78
C LEU A 56 -4.52 -4.66 -6.61
N ALA A 57 -5.68 -4.10 -6.28
CA ALA A 57 -5.88 -3.40 -5.01
C ALA A 57 -6.25 -4.41 -3.93
N ILE A 58 -5.60 -4.34 -2.76
CA ILE A 58 -5.89 -5.19 -1.61
C ILE A 58 -5.93 -4.38 -0.31
N ASN A 59 -6.60 -4.92 0.72
CA ASN A 59 -6.57 -4.39 2.07
C ASN A 59 -5.34 -4.88 2.82
N ALA A 60 -4.38 -3.99 3.11
CA ALA A 60 -3.14 -4.37 3.80
C ALA A 60 -3.36 -4.88 5.23
N CYS A 61 -4.48 -4.56 5.87
CA CYS A 61 -4.81 -5.04 7.21
C CYS A 61 -5.11 -6.53 7.29
N LEU A 62 -5.50 -7.16 6.17
CA LEU A 62 -5.83 -8.60 6.12
C LEU A 62 -4.76 -9.44 5.40
N ALA A 63 -3.77 -8.79 4.79
CA ALA A 63 -2.73 -9.47 4.02
C ALA A 63 -1.56 -9.86 4.93
N PRO A 64 -1.23 -11.15 5.12
CA PRO A 64 -0.04 -11.56 5.87
C PRO A 64 1.24 -11.14 5.13
N VAL A 65 2.25 -10.63 5.84
CA VAL A 65 3.50 -10.19 5.21
C VAL A 65 4.21 -11.33 4.47
N CYS A 66 4.13 -12.55 5.01
CA CYS A 66 4.71 -13.74 4.40
C CYS A 66 4.12 -14.07 3.01
N SER A 67 2.90 -13.61 2.71
CA SER A 67 2.28 -13.79 1.39
C SER A 67 2.81 -12.82 0.32
N MET A 68 3.63 -11.83 0.70
CA MET A 68 4.15 -10.80 -0.20
C MET A 68 5.43 -11.20 -0.93
N HIS A 69 5.95 -12.41 -0.69
CA HIS A 69 7.16 -12.88 -1.36
C HIS A 69 7.00 -12.86 -2.89
N GLY A 70 7.95 -12.23 -3.59
CA GLY A 70 7.95 -12.12 -5.04
C GLY A 70 6.92 -11.14 -5.62
N LEU A 71 6.20 -10.40 -4.77
CA LEU A 71 5.27 -9.34 -5.18
C LEU A 71 5.90 -7.97 -5.02
N ALA A 72 5.44 -7.01 -5.83
CA ALA A 72 5.77 -5.59 -5.63
C ALA A 72 4.58 -4.87 -5.00
N VAL A 73 4.80 -4.24 -3.84
CA VAL A 73 3.79 -3.43 -3.13
C VAL A 73 3.99 -1.96 -3.46
N THR A 74 2.91 -1.25 -3.80
CA THR A 74 2.90 0.20 -3.99
C THR A 74 1.91 0.84 -3.02
N THR A 75 2.43 1.73 -2.18
CA THR A 75 1.65 2.56 -1.24
C THR A 75 1.45 3.97 -1.80
N VAL A 76 0.74 4.82 -1.06
CA VAL A 76 0.52 6.23 -1.43
C VAL A 76 1.83 7.01 -1.60
N GLU A 77 2.86 6.71 -0.81
CA GLU A 77 4.18 7.34 -0.92
C GLU A 77 4.92 6.89 -2.20
N GLY A 78 4.61 5.69 -2.70
CA GLY A 78 5.23 5.11 -3.89
C GLY A 78 4.80 5.77 -5.20
N ILE A 79 3.62 6.39 -5.26
CA ILE A 79 3.12 7.05 -6.48
C ILE A 79 3.54 8.52 -6.59
N GLY A 80 3.91 9.16 -5.49
CA GLY A 80 4.30 10.56 -5.47
C GLY A 80 4.32 11.18 -4.08
N SER A 81 5.04 12.29 -3.94
CA SER A 81 5.15 13.05 -2.68
C SER A 81 5.36 14.54 -2.96
N THR A 82 5.13 15.38 -1.95
CA THR A 82 5.43 16.83 -2.02
C THR A 82 6.92 17.14 -2.08
N LYS A 83 7.79 16.19 -1.68
CA LYS A 83 9.26 16.31 -1.79
C LYS A 83 9.76 16.02 -3.20
N THR A 84 8.98 15.29 -3.99
CA THR A 84 9.29 14.92 -5.37
C THR A 84 8.28 15.57 -6.30
N LYS A 85 7.36 14.76 -6.85
CA LYS A 85 6.26 15.21 -7.70
C LYS A 85 5.02 14.46 -7.26
N LEU A 86 3.89 15.16 -7.15
CA LEU A 86 2.60 14.55 -6.90
C LEU A 86 2.12 13.79 -8.14
N HIS A 87 1.55 12.61 -7.91
CA HIS A 87 0.82 11.91 -8.96
C HIS A 87 -0.44 12.72 -9.33
N PRO A 88 -0.90 12.74 -10.61
CA PRO A 88 -2.12 13.43 -11.00
C PRO A 88 -3.35 13.08 -10.14
N VAL A 89 -3.44 11.84 -9.64
CA VAL A 89 -4.51 11.42 -8.72
C VAL A 89 -4.42 12.16 -7.38
N GLN A 90 -3.23 12.25 -6.78
CA GLN A 90 -3.02 12.98 -5.53
C GLN A 90 -3.32 14.48 -5.71
N GLU A 91 -2.84 15.07 -6.80
CA GLU A 91 -3.05 16.49 -7.10
C GLU A 91 -4.53 16.83 -7.28
N ARG A 92 -5.26 16.05 -8.08
CA ARG A 92 -6.68 16.28 -8.36
C ARG A 92 -7.54 16.07 -7.11
N MET A 93 -7.28 15.02 -6.34
CA MET A 93 -8.01 14.76 -5.09
C MET A 93 -7.93 15.96 -4.12
N ALA A 94 -6.74 16.55 -3.98
CA ALA A 94 -6.54 17.72 -3.13
C ALA A 94 -7.17 18.99 -3.74
N LYS A 95 -6.91 19.29 -5.02
CA LYS A 95 -7.39 20.51 -5.69
C LYS A 95 -8.90 20.55 -5.89
N SER A 96 -9.55 19.40 -5.99
CA SER A 96 -10.99 19.27 -6.16
C SER A 96 -11.75 19.15 -4.83
N HIS A 97 -11.13 19.48 -3.70
CA HIS A 97 -11.73 19.41 -2.36
C HIS A 97 -12.26 18.02 -1.99
N GLY A 98 -11.69 16.96 -2.55
CA GLY A 98 -12.06 15.56 -2.26
C GLY A 98 -11.51 15.03 -0.94
N SER A 99 -10.76 15.85 -0.20
CA SER A 99 -10.15 15.50 1.08
C SER A 99 -10.42 16.60 2.11
N GLN A 100 -10.96 16.20 3.27
CA GLN A 100 -11.19 17.11 4.41
C GLN A 100 -10.29 16.73 5.60
N CYS A 101 -10.67 15.72 6.39
CA CYS A 101 -9.83 15.23 7.49
C CYS A 101 -8.56 14.52 7.01
N GLY A 102 -8.53 14.09 5.75
CA GLY A 102 -7.38 13.45 5.10
C GLY A 102 -7.13 11.98 5.45
N PHE A 103 -7.87 11.39 6.39
CA PHE A 103 -7.55 10.04 6.88
C PHE A 103 -7.85 8.94 5.87
N CYS A 104 -8.96 9.04 5.13
CA CYS A 104 -9.39 8.05 4.13
C CYS A 104 -8.87 8.35 2.71
N THR A 105 -8.06 9.39 2.54
CA THR A 105 -7.57 9.84 1.24
C THR A 105 -6.43 8.99 0.66
N PRO A 106 -5.49 8.45 1.46
CA PRO A 106 -4.50 7.49 0.98
C PRO A 106 -5.13 6.22 0.41
#